data_AF-A0A8X6R2M5-F1
#
_entry.id   AF-A0A8X6R2M5-F1
#
_cell.length_a   1.000
_cell.length_b   1.000
_cell.length_c   1.000
_cell.angle_alpha   90.00
_cell.angle_beta   90.00
_cell.angle_gamma   90.00
#
_symmetry.space_group_name_H-M   'P 1'
#
loop_
_entity.id
_entity.type
_entity.pdbx_description
1 polymer ?
#
loop_
_entity_poly.entity_id
_entity_poly.type
_entity_poly.pdbx_seq_one_letter_code
_entity_poly.pdbx_strand_id
1 'polypeptide(L)'
;MSVPSYPLKPFSLAIGLNRLYEARSFNIKPFSERAKTVLNDAHLSNINIQENNILAFPPWDIQIFIYSNPFSSYDKAGTADVIYQRLFSFHRSKFSKYVPIYTNGSKITGHVG
;
A
#
# COMPACT_ATOMS: atom_id res chain seq x y z
N MET A 1 21.71 -7.92 -18.17
CA MET A 1 20.96 -8.77 -17.23
C MET A 1 19.50 -8.35 -17.30
N SER A 2 18.62 -9.21 -17.82
CA SER A 2 17.20 -8.90 -18.03
C SER A 2 16.41 -9.14 -16.75
N VAL A 3 15.61 -8.16 -16.33
CA VAL A 3 14.63 -8.31 -15.24
C VAL A 3 13.54 -9.29 -15.72
N PRO A 4 13.02 -10.21 -14.88
CA PRO A 4 11.86 -11.00 -15.26
C PRO A 4 10.66 -10.08 -15.39
N SER A 5 10.20 -9.85 -16.62
CA SER A 5 8.94 -9.19 -16.92
C SER A 5 7.81 -10.16 -16.57
N TYR A 6 7.32 -10.09 -15.33
CA TYR A 6 6.06 -10.73 -14.99
C TYR A 6 4.96 -10.00 -15.76
N PRO A 7 4.23 -10.67 -16.68
CA PRO A 7 3.12 -10.03 -17.36
C PRO A 7 2.10 -9.67 -16.28
N LEU A 8 1.88 -8.36 -16.09
CA LEU A 8 0.78 -7.84 -15.31
C LEU A 8 -0.50 -8.41 -15.92
N LYS A 9 -1.00 -9.53 -15.37
CA LYS A 9 -2.30 -10.06 -15.79
C LYS A 9 -3.34 -9.01 -15.41
N PRO A 10 -4.18 -8.55 -16.35
CA PRO A 10 -5.34 -7.74 -16.00
C PRO A 10 -6.16 -8.50 -14.96
N PHE A 11 -6.45 -7.85 -13.85
CA PHE A 11 -7.15 -8.45 -12.73
C PHE A 11 -8.61 -8.68 -13.14
N SER A 12 -8.91 -9.90 -13.57
CA SER A 12 -10.27 -10.41 -13.46
C SER A 12 -10.39 -10.92 -12.03
N LEU A 13 -11.29 -10.34 -11.22
CA LEU A 13 -11.70 -11.01 -9.98
C LEU A 13 -12.09 -12.43 -10.37
N ALA A 14 -11.48 -13.44 -9.74
CA ALA A 14 -11.90 -14.81 -9.95
C ALA A 14 -13.42 -14.87 -9.70
N ILE A 15 -14.17 -15.51 -10.60
CA ILE A 15 -15.64 -15.51 -10.59
C ILE A 15 -16.21 -15.86 -9.20
N GLY A 16 -15.53 -16.73 -8.44
CA GLY A 16 -15.90 -17.08 -7.07
C GLY A 16 -15.79 -15.93 -6.05
N LEU A 17 -14.80 -15.05 -6.17
CA LEU A 17 -14.63 -13.91 -5.26
C LEU A 17 -15.72 -12.86 -5.47
N ASN A 18 -16.12 -12.60 -6.71
CA ASN A 18 -17.25 -11.72 -7.02
C ASN A 18 -18.53 -12.26 -6.38
N ARG A 19 -18.79 -13.57 -6.47
CA ARG A 19 -19.98 -14.20 -5.86
C ARG A 19 -19.99 -14.07 -4.34
N LEU A 20 -18.86 -14.30 -3.68
CA LEU A 20 -18.74 -14.16 -2.22
C LEU A 20 -18.92 -12.72 -1.77
N TYR A 21 -18.44 -11.78 -2.57
CA TYR A 21 -18.57 -10.35 -2.32
C TYR A 21 -20.02 -9.88 -2.43
N GLU A 22 -20.70 -10.25 -3.51
CA GLU A 22 -22.13 -9.96 -3.73
C GLU A 22 -23.05 -10.62 -2.69
N ALA A 23 -22.65 -11.77 -2.12
CA ALA A 23 -23.42 -12.46 -1.09
C ALA A 23 -23.38 -11.78 0.29
N ARG A 24 -22.57 -10.72 0.48
CA ARG A 24 -22.46 -10.05 1.78
C ARG A 24 -23.53 -8.98 1.94
N SER A 25 -24.27 -9.02 3.05
CA SER A 25 -25.37 -8.09 3.37
C SER A 25 -24.99 -6.60 3.51
N PHE A 26 -23.70 -6.28 3.59
CA PHE A 26 -23.16 -4.92 3.56
C PHE A 26 -22.10 -4.82 2.47
N ASN A 27 -22.53 -4.88 1.22
CA ASN A 27 -21.65 -4.91 0.07
C ASN A 27 -21.15 -3.51 -0.31
N ILE A 28 -20.19 -2.97 0.45
CA ILE A 28 -19.53 -1.71 0.09
C ILE A 28 -18.50 -2.02 -1.01
N LYS A 29 -18.86 -1.75 -2.28
CA LYS A 29 -18.04 -1.92 -3.50
C LYS A 29 -16.55 -1.56 -3.31
N PRO A 30 -15.57 -2.19 -3.97
CA PRO A 30 -14.16 -1.88 -3.77
C PRO A 30 -13.87 -0.40 -4.09
N PHE A 31 -12.81 0.16 -3.48
CA PHE A 31 -12.50 1.59 -3.67
C PHE A 31 -12.41 1.99 -5.14
N SER A 32 -11.76 1.16 -5.99
CA SER A 32 -11.64 1.43 -7.42
C SER A 32 -13.00 1.55 -8.11
N GLU A 33 -13.97 0.72 -7.75
CA GLU A 33 -15.31 0.73 -8.33
C GLU A 33 -16.14 1.91 -7.81
N ARG A 34 -16.04 2.24 -6.52
CA ARG A 34 -16.67 3.46 -5.97
C ARG A 34 -16.08 4.73 -6.58
N ALA A 35 -14.77 4.75 -6.80
CA ALA A 35 -14.08 5.87 -7.44
C ALA A 35 -14.50 6.03 -8.90
N LYS A 36 -14.73 4.94 -9.65
CA LYS A 36 -15.29 5.00 -11.02
C LYS A 36 -16.66 5.70 -11.04
N THR A 37 -17.54 5.38 -10.10
CA THR A 37 -18.84 6.05 -9.98
C THR A 37 -18.69 7.54 -9.75
N VAL A 38 -17.87 7.95 -8.76
CA VAL A 38 -17.63 9.37 -8.46
C VAL A 38 -17.01 10.12 -9.64
N LEU A 39 -16.07 9.49 -10.37
CA LEU A 39 -15.47 10.10 -11.56
C LEU A 39 -16.48 10.28 -12.69
N ASN A 40 -17.38 9.32 -12.90
CA ASN A 40 -18.45 9.45 -13.88
C ASN A 40 -19.42 10.58 -13.51
N ASP A 41 -19.83 10.66 -12.25
CA ASP A 41 -20.71 11.72 -11.74
C ASP A 41 -20.06 13.11 -11.88
N ALA A 42 -18.73 13.18 -11.78
CA ALA A 42 -17.96 14.40 -11.97
C ALA A 42 -17.62 14.72 -13.45
N HIS A 43 -18.13 13.95 -14.42
CA HIS A 43 -17.77 14.06 -15.85
C HIS A 43 -16.26 13.87 -16.14
N LEU A 44 -15.56 13.11 -15.31
CA LEU A 44 -14.15 12.76 -15.41
C LEU A 44 -13.93 11.30 -15.85
N SER A 45 -14.84 10.75 -16.66
CA SER A 45 -14.77 9.36 -17.17
C SER A 45 -13.52 9.05 -17.99
N ASN A 46 -12.82 10.08 -18.45
CA ASN A 46 -11.58 9.99 -19.22
C ASN A 46 -10.37 9.61 -18.36
N ILE A 47 -10.49 9.72 -17.02
CA ILE A 47 -9.41 9.39 -16.09
C ILE A 47 -9.34 7.87 -15.95
N ASN A 48 -8.24 7.30 -16.45
CA ASN A 48 -7.98 5.88 -16.26
C ASN A 48 -7.49 5.63 -14.83
N ILE A 49 -8.28 4.94 -14.02
CA ILE A 49 -7.86 4.52 -12.68
C ILE A 49 -6.84 3.40 -12.86
N GLN A 50 -5.58 3.69 -12.57
CA GLN A 50 -4.55 2.67 -12.51
C GLN A 50 -4.80 1.78 -11.29
N GLU A 51 -5.39 0.61 -11.53
CA GLU A 51 -5.53 -0.41 -10.50
C GLU A 51 -4.14 -0.96 -10.16
N ASN A 52 -3.64 -0.59 -8.99
CA ASN A 52 -2.37 -1.12 -8.51
C ASN A 52 -2.64 -2.53 -7.98
N ASN A 53 -2.15 -3.56 -8.68
CA ASN A 53 -2.28 -4.98 -8.32
C ASN A 53 -1.44 -5.30 -7.06
N ILE A 54 -1.80 -4.72 -5.92
CA ILE A 54 -1.16 -5.00 -4.62
C ILE A 54 -1.51 -6.43 -4.15
N LEU A 55 -2.50 -7.08 -4.78
CA LEU A 55 -2.91 -8.46 -4.52
C LEU A 55 -2.12 -9.51 -5.33
N ALA A 56 -1.05 -9.14 -6.04
CA ALA A 56 -0.19 -10.11 -6.73
C ALA A 56 0.57 -11.05 -5.76
N PHE A 57 0.57 -10.74 -4.46
CA PHE A 57 1.16 -11.56 -3.42
C PHE A 57 0.05 -12.25 -2.64
N PRO A 58 0.10 -13.58 -2.49
CA PRO A 58 -0.72 -14.26 -1.50
C PRO A 58 -0.53 -13.55 -0.15
N PRO A 59 -1.59 -13.36 0.67
CA PRO A 59 -1.47 -12.69 1.96
C PRO A 59 -0.53 -13.41 2.95
N TRP A 60 -0.12 -14.64 2.63
CA TRP A 60 0.84 -15.48 3.34
C TRP A 60 2.24 -15.50 2.72
N ASP A 61 2.43 -14.89 1.55
CA ASP A 61 3.75 -14.78 0.92
C ASP A 61 4.40 -13.49 1.45
N ILE A 62 4.94 -13.57 2.66
CA ILE A 62 5.65 -12.46 3.29
C ILE A 62 6.89 -12.21 2.47
N GLN A 63 6.85 -11.21 1.60
CA GLN A 63 8.07 -10.71 0.98
C GLN A 63 9.03 -10.27 2.09
N ILE A 64 10.12 -11.01 2.22
CA ILE A 64 11.24 -10.62 3.07
C ILE A 64 11.96 -9.51 2.33
N PHE A 65 11.57 -8.26 2.58
CA PHE A 65 12.29 -7.10 2.09
C PHE A 65 13.29 -6.63 3.13
N ILE A 66 14.48 -6.26 2.67
CA ILE A 66 15.47 -5.58 3.50
C ILE A 66 15.09 -4.10 3.51
N TYR A 67 14.90 -3.53 4.68
CA TYR A 67 14.61 -2.11 4.85
C TYR A 67 15.67 -1.44 5.73
N SER A 68 15.87 -0.14 5.50
CA SER A 68 16.62 0.72 6.41
C SER A 68 15.63 1.53 7.22
N ASN A 69 15.72 1.45 8.55
CA ASN A 69 14.94 2.29 9.46
C ASN A 69 15.81 3.43 9.96
N PRO A 70 15.71 4.65 9.39
CA PRO A 70 16.51 5.78 9.85
C PRO A 70 16.11 6.24 11.27
N PHE A 71 14.95 5.82 11.78
CA PHE A 71 14.41 6.26 13.06
C PHE A 71 14.77 5.35 14.24
N SER A 72 15.40 4.20 14.01
CA SER A 72 15.59 3.15 15.04
C SER A 72 16.42 3.61 16.25
N SER A 73 17.30 4.59 16.06
CA SER A 73 18.16 5.13 17.11
C SER A 73 17.54 6.31 17.88
N TYR A 74 16.32 6.72 17.56
CA TYR A 74 15.68 7.90 18.14
C TYR A 74 14.56 7.49 19.08
N ASP A 75 14.62 7.96 20.33
CA ASP A 75 13.56 7.74 21.30
C ASP A 75 12.28 8.50 20.88
N LYS A 76 11.14 7.80 20.92
CA LYS A 76 9.86 8.35 20.48
C LYS A 76 9.36 9.48 21.38
N ALA A 77 9.62 9.41 22.68
CA ALA A 77 9.10 10.39 23.64
C ALA A 77 9.99 11.64 23.76
N GLY A 78 11.31 11.47 23.64
CA GLY A 78 12.30 12.51 23.81
C GLY A 78 12.72 13.23 22.52
N THR A 79 12.32 12.72 21.35
CA THR A 79 12.68 13.34 20.07
C THR A 79 11.56 14.26 19.59
N ALA A 80 11.87 15.54 19.39
CA ALA A 80 10.92 16.51 18.84
C ALA A 80 10.54 16.19 17.38
N ASP A 81 9.27 16.44 17.02
CA ASP A 81 8.71 16.15 15.70
C ASP A 81 9.52 16.75 14.53
N VAL A 82 10.08 17.95 14.72
CA VAL A 82 10.91 18.62 13.70
C VAL A 82 12.16 17.81 13.33
N ILE A 83 12.71 17.04 14.27
CA ILE A 83 13.86 16.18 14.02
C ILE A 83 13.45 15.01 13.12
N TYR A 84 12.30 14.38 13.39
CA TYR A 84 11.77 13.32 12.55
C TYR A 84 11.51 13.79 11.12
N GLN A 85 10.91 14.97 10.95
CA GLN A 85 10.64 15.56 9.63
C GLN A 85 11.93 15.83 8.85
N ARG A 86 12.96 16.39 9.53
CA ARG A 86 14.26 16.65 8.92
C ARG A 86 14.94 15.35 8.49
N LEU A 87 14.93 14.33 9.35
CA LEU A 87 15.54 13.04 9.07
C LEU A 87 14.86 12.33 7.90
N PHE A 88 13.52 12.35 7.85
CA PHE A 88 12.75 11.84 6.74
C PHE A 88 13.13 12.53 5.42
N SER A 89 13.18 13.86 5.42
CA SER A 89 13.49 14.66 4.23
C SER A 89 14.90 14.37 3.72
N PHE A 90 15.88 14.33 4.62
CA PHE A 90 17.26 13.96 4.29
C PHE A 90 17.33 12.55 3.71
N HIS A 91 16.75 11.57 4.39
CA HIS A 91 16.75 10.18 3.92
C HIS A 91 16.06 10.03 2.56
N ARG A 92 14.93 10.72 2.33
CA ARG A 92 14.22 10.70 1.06
C ARG A 92 15.04 11.29 -0.08
N SER A 93 15.80 12.36 0.18
CA SER A 93 16.69 12.96 -0.81
C SER A 93 17.84 12.02 -1.19
N LYS A 94 18.46 11.37 -0.21
CA LYS A 94 19.60 10.47 -0.40
C LYS A 94 19.21 9.14 -1.03
N PHE A 95 18.06 8.59 -0.63
CA PHE A 95 17.52 7.31 -1.10
C PHE A 95 16.32 7.53 -2.00
N SER A 96 16.44 8.45 -2.97
CA SER A 96 15.36 8.84 -3.87
C SER A 96 14.80 7.68 -4.71
N LYS A 97 15.64 6.67 -4.98
CA LYS A 97 15.29 5.44 -5.71
C LYS A 97 14.52 4.40 -4.89
N TYR A 98 14.51 4.52 -3.56
CA TYR A 98 13.82 3.60 -2.68
C TYR A 98 12.35 3.99 -2.52
N VAL A 99 11.49 2.99 -2.31
CA VAL A 99 10.06 3.17 -2.07
C VAL A 99 9.81 3.28 -0.56
N PRO A 100 9.09 4.30 -0.07
CA PRO A 100 8.74 4.38 1.34
C PRO A 100 7.75 3.27 1.72
N ILE A 101 7.95 2.67 2.88
CA ILE A 101 7.07 1.65 3.46
C ILE A 101 6.37 2.28 4.66
N TYR A 102 5.04 2.29 4.63
CA TYR A 102 4.21 2.75 5.73
C TYR A 102 3.64 1.52 6.45
N THR A 103 3.96 1.37 7.73
CA THR A 103 3.30 0.38 8.58
C THR A 103 2.04 0.99 9.17
N ASN A 104 1.00 0.20 9.37
CA ASN A 104 -0.23 0.61 10.07
C ASN A 104 -0.02 0.81 11.59
N GLY A 105 1.23 0.80 12.07
CA GLY A 105 1.57 0.89 13.49
C GLY A 105 1.17 -0.34 14.33
N SER A 106 0.72 -1.44 13.72
CA SER A 106 0.37 -2.64 14.48
C SER A 106 1.62 -3.23 15.13
N LYS A 107 1.63 -3.25 16.46
CA LYS A 107 2.61 -4.01 17.24
C LYS A 107 2.18 -5.48 17.29
N ILE A 108 3.12 -6.41 17.23
CA ILE A 108 2.85 -7.82 17.51
C ILE A 108 2.39 -7.93 18.97
N THR A 109 1.32 -8.70 19.20
CA THR A 109 0.80 -8.97 20.55
C THR A 109 1.90 -9.52 21.44
N GLY A 110 2.21 -8.81 22.54
CA GLY A 110 3.26 -9.21 23.50
C GLY A 110 4.54 -8.37 23.46
N HIS A 111 4.67 -7.40 22.55
CA HIS A 111 5.76 -6.43 22.54
C HIS A 111 5.25 -5.04 22.97
N VAL A 112 5.13 -4.84 24.28
CA VAL A 112 4.98 -3.52 24.89
C VAL A 112 6.37 -3.00 25.23
N GLY A 113 6.87 -2.11 24.37
CA GLY A 113 7.80 -1.06 24.77
C GLY A 113 7.01 0.15 25.24
#